data_AF-A0A524QTP7-F1
#
_entry.id   AF-A0A524QTP7-F1
#
_cell.length_a   1.000
_cell.length_b   1.000
_cell.length_c   1.000
_cell.angle_alpha   90.00
_cell.angle_beta   90.00
_cell.angle_gamma   90.00
#
_symmetry.space_group_name_H-M   'P 1'
#
loop_
_entity.id
_entity.type
_entity.pdbx_description
1 polymer ?
#
loop_
_entity_poly.entity_id
_entity_poly.type
_entity_poly.pdbx_seq_one_letter_code
_entity_poly.pdbx_strand_id
1 'polypeptide(L)'
;MAHSRPSPRNFVVNARTKRGAVPFSLTLGALALACVLLGWFAFDRVLGPGDPGLGDPILGDSVDLSKELSALRKERRELQGQLSALRPRGSYVVVDRENNRIYLRRGDSVLVDAAASTGSGAILRETSGQQRSWTFDTPQGRFPILAERGNPVWTKPDWAFLEAGEAIPERLSERKDYGSLGEFALDLGDGYMIHGTLYERLLGRSVTHGCVRVGRDALRAIVDGTRVGTPVFIF
;
A
#
# COMPACT_ATOMS: atom_id res chain seq x y z
N MET A 1 -15.16 -54.76 10.80
CA MET A 1 -14.30 -54.97 11.99
C MET A 1 -14.31 -53.69 12.80
N ALA A 2 -14.67 -53.76 14.08
CA ALA A 2 -14.75 -52.59 14.96
C ALA A 2 -13.74 -52.78 16.11
N HIS A 3 -13.00 -51.73 16.44
CA HIS A 3 -12.31 -51.62 17.73
C HIS A 3 -12.66 -50.28 18.38
N SER A 4 -12.83 -50.32 19.70
CA SER A 4 -13.45 -49.26 20.47
C SER A 4 -12.81 -49.15 21.84
N ARG A 5 -12.70 -47.91 22.35
CA ARG A 5 -12.43 -47.54 23.76
C ARG A 5 -11.00 -47.84 24.27
N PRO A 6 -10.57 -47.28 25.43
CA PRO A 6 -11.30 -46.39 26.35
C PRO A 6 -10.60 -45.05 26.71
N SER A 7 -11.40 -44.13 27.27
CA SER A 7 -11.00 -43.15 28.30
C SER A 7 -11.55 -43.64 29.64
N PRO A 8 -10.81 -43.56 30.77
CA PRO A 8 -11.12 -42.55 31.82
C PRO A 8 -9.84 -42.12 32.61
N ARG A 9 -9.80 -41.35 33.73
CA ARG A 9 -10.78 -40.80 34.71
C ARG A 9 -10.42 -39.35 35.09
N ASN A 10 -11.37 -38.65 35.74
CA ASN A 10 -11.15 -37.42 36.51
C ASN A 10 -10.25 -37.62 37.75
N PHE A 11 -9.67 -36.53 38.26
CA PHE A 11 -9.36 -36.41 39.69
C PHE A 11 -9.96 -35.11 40.26
N VAL A 12 -10.85 -35.25 41.24
CA VAL A 12 -11.34 -34.17 42.09
C VAL A 12 -10.81 -34.43 43.49
N VAL A 13 -10.14 -33.45 44.09
CA VAL A 13 -9.90 -33.42 45.54
C VAL A 13 -10.34 -32.06 46.06
N ASN A 14 -11.17 -32.10 47.09
CA ASN A 14 -11.81 -30.96 47.72
C ASN A 14 -11.29 -30.88 49.16
N ALA A 15 -10.81 -29.73 49.60
CA ALA A 15 -10.36 -29.54 50.98
C ALA A 15 -10.62 -28.11 51.48
N ARG A 16 -11.69 -27.95 52.28
CA ARG A 16 -11.89 -26.79 53.16
C ARG A 16 -11.24 -27.06 54.52
N THR A 17 -10.45 -26.11 55.04
CA THR A 17 -10.25 -25.92 56.49
C THR A 17 -10.14 -24.44 56.83
N LYS A 18 -10.31 -24.10 58.12
CA LYS A 18 -10.79 -22.79 58.59
C LYS A 18 -9.68 -21.80 59.00
N ARG A 19 -10.01 -20.51 58.83
CA ARG A 19 -9.62 -19.30 59.60
C ARG A 19 -8.54 -19.44 60.70
N GLY A 20 -7.55 -18.55 60.61
CA GLY A 20 -6.83 -17.93 61.73
C GLY A 20 -6.39 -16.52 61.30
N ALA A 21 -6.41 -15.53 62.19
CA ALA A 21 -6.14 -14.13 61.84
C ALA A 21 -5.21 -13.43 62.84
N VAL A 22 -4.24 -12.67 62.33
CA VAL A 22 -3.52 -11.57 63.03
C VAL A 22 -2.93 -10.61 61.99
N PRO A 23 -2.81 -9.29 62.29
CA PRO A 23 -2.43 -8.26 61.30
C PRO A 23 -0.91 -7.95 61.33
N PHE A 24 -0.36 -7.43 60.22
CA PHE A 24 1.01 -6.91 60.19
C PHE A 24 1.12 -5.50 59.57
N SER A 25 1.00 -4.51 60.45
CA SER A 25 1.67 -3.19 60.45
C SER A 25 2.34 -2.66 59.15
N LEU A 26 1.63 -1.79 58.42
CA LEU A 26 1.85 -0.33 58.29
C LEU A 26 3.26 0.33 58.37
N THR A 27 4.40 -0.35 58.21
CA THR A 27 5.73 0.30 58.30
C THR A 27 6.44 0.59 56.96
N LEU A 28 6.00 0.00 55.85
CA LEU A 28 6.62 0.22 54.52
C LEU A 28 6.14 1.48 53.77
N GLY A 29 4.98 2.03 54.12
CA GLY A 29 4.42 3.21 53.42
C GLY A 29 5.11 4.54 53.75
N ALA A 30 5.69 4.67 54.96
CA ALA A 30 6.24 5.94 55.43
C ALA A 30 7.60 6.29 54.80
N LEU A 31 8.44 5.30 54.49
CA LEU A 31 9.78 5.54 53.93
C LEU A 31 9.72 6.07 52.49
N ALA A 32 8.78 5.56 51.68
CA ALA A 32 8.61 5.98 50.29
C ALA A 32 8.21 7.47 50.17
N LEU A 33 7.37 7.96 51.08
CA LEU A 33 6.93 9.36 51.08
C LEU A 33 8.06 10.32 51.45
N ALA A 34 8.94 9.92 52.38
CA ALA A 34 10.08 10.74 52.80
C ALA A 34 11.10 10.94 51.67
N CYS A 35 11.39 9.90 50.86
CA CYS A 35 12.29 10.03 49.70
C CYS A 35 11.73 10.96 48.62
N VAL A 36 10.41 10.94 48.38
CA VAL A 36 9.77 11.85 47.40
C VAL A 36 9.80 13.30 47.89
N LEU A 37 9.53 13.55 49.18
CA LEU A 37 9.56 14.89 49.75
C LEU A 37 10.99 15.47 49.84
N LEU A 38 11.99 14.66 50.18
CA LEU A 38 13.40 15.07 50.13
C LEU A 38 13.88 15.33 48.69
N GLY A 39 13.41 14.54 47.71
CA GLY A 39 13.64 14.79 46.30
C GLY A 39 13.05 16.12 45.84
N TRP A 40 11.81 16.42 46.25
CA TRP A 40 11.14 17.69 45.92
C TRP A 40 11.84 18.91 46.55
N PHE A 41 12.20 18.83 47.83
CA PHE A 41 12.93 19.92 48.51
C PHE A 41 14.38 20.10 48.01
N ALA A 42 15.01 19.05 47.48
CA ALA A 42 16.30 19.17 46.81
C ALA A 42 16.16 19.79 45.42
N PHE A 43 15.11 19.45 44.67
CA PHE A 43 14.81 20.02 43.35
C PHE A 43 14.50 21.53 43.43
N ASP A 44 13.65 21.94 44.38
CA ASP A 44 13.34 23.35 44.67
C ASP A 44 14.57 24.17 45.09
N ARG A 45 15.62 23.54 45.63
CA ARG A 45 16.89 24.22 46.00
C ARG A 45 17.92 24.29 44.88
N VAL A 46 17.82 23.45 43.85
CA VAL A 46 18.65 23.54 42.65
C VAL A 46 18.06 24.56 41.66
N LEU A 47 16.74 24.78 41.70
CA LEU A 47 16.03 25.80 40.94
C LEU A 47 15.51 26.91 41.87
N GLY A 48 16.44 27.71 42.40
CA GLY A 48 16.10 28.96 43.08
C GLY A 48 15.33 29.93 42.17
N PRO A 49 14.72 31.00 42.73
CA PRO A 49 13.94 31.95 41.95
C PRO A 49 14.78 32.53 40.80
N GLY A 50 14.19 32.54 39.60
CA GLY A 50 14.90 32.86 38.36
C GLY A 50 15.61 34.21 38.43
N ASP A 51 16.83 34.23 37.85
CA ASP A 51 17.60 35.44 37.64
C ASP A 51 16.77 36.45 36.80
N PRO A 52 16.43 37.64 37.32
CA PRO A 52 15.64 38.62 36.59
C PRO A 52 16.41 39.29 35.42
N GLY A 53 17.65 38.86 35.15
CA GLY A 53 18.51 39.37 34.07
C GLY A 53 18.36 38.69 32.70
N LEU A 54 17.73 37.52 32.59
CA LEU A 54 17.47 36.87 31.29
C LEU A 54 16.01 37.04 30.85
N GLY A 55 15.77 37.96 29.91
CA GLY A 55 14.51 38.00 29.18
C GLY A 55 14.34 36.74 28.34
N ASP A 56 13.21 36.03 28.52
CA ASP A 56 12.97 34.71 27.94
C ASP A 56 13.18 34.66 26.41
N PRO A 57 14.24 34.01 25.89
CA PRO A 57 14.40 33.81 24.45
C PRO A 57 13.28 32.91 23.87
N ILE A 58 12.65 32.10 24.73
CA ILE A 58 11.54 31.20 24.42
C ILE A 58 10.32 31.95 23.83
N LEU A 59 10.08 33.20 24.25
CA LEU A 59 8.88 33.95 23.82
C LEU A 59 9.01 34.48 22.38
N GLY A 60 10.22 34.79 21.92
CA GLY A 60 10.49 35.20 20.54
C GLY A 60 10.28 34.03 19.57
N ASP A 61 10.99 32.92 19.81
CA ASP A 61 10.93 31.72 18.97
C ASP A 61 9.51 31.12 18.91
N SER A 62 8.77 31.07 20.02
CA SER A 62 7.41 30.50 20.02
C SER A 62 6.40 31.37 19.27
N VAL A 63 6.54 32.70 19.30
CA VAL A 63 5.68 33.60 18.52
C VAL A 63 6.02 33.50 17.02
N ASP A 64 7.30 33.49 16.64
CA ASP A 64 7.69 33.39 15.23
C ASP A 64 7.36 32.01 14.64
N LEU A 65 7.59 30.93 15.38
CA LEU A 65 7.15 29.57 15.02
C LEU A 65 5.62 29.48 14.86
N SER A 66 4.83 30.16 15.71
CA SER A 66 3.37 30.19 15.57
C SER A 66 2.93 30.89 14.27
N LYS A 67 3.67 31.93 13.86
CA LYS A 67 3.44 32.74 12.66
C LYS A 67 3.84 31.96 11.40
N GLU A 68 5.02 31.35 11.38
CA GLU A 68 5.49 30.44 10.32
C GLU A 68 4.50 29.27 10.13
N LEU A 69 4.11 28.60 11.21
CA LEU A 69 3.14 27.51 11.19
C LEU A 69 1.75 27.97 10.71
N SER A 70 1.37 29.23 10.93
CA SER A 70 0.15 29.82 10.36
C SER A 70 0.27 30.06 8.85
N ALA A 71 1.43 30.51 8.38
CA ALA A 71 1.73 30.74 6.97
C ALA A 71 1.78 29.43 6.19
N LEU A 72 2.51 28.43 6.67
CA LEU A 72 2.56 27.07 6.09
C LEU A 72 1.17 26.43 6.02
N ARG A 73 0.31 26.63 7.04
CA ARG A 73 -1.10 26.16 7.02
C ARG A 73 -1.99 26.92 6.03
N LYS A 74 -1.64 28.15 5.66
CA LYS A 74 -2.31 28.92 4.61
C LYS A 74 -1.86 28.44 3.24
N GLU A 75 -0.55 28.42 3.00
CA GLU A 75 0.08 27.95 1.76
C GLU A 75 -0.37 26.54 1.40
N ARG A 76 -0.32 25.60 2.36
CA ARG A 76 -0.84 24.23 2.18
C ARG A 76 -2.29 24.22 1.71
N ARG A 77 -3.16 25.12 2.21
CA ARG A 77 -4.56 25.20 1.78
C ARG A 77 -4.71 25.78 0.38
N GLU A 78 -3.91 26.78 0.02
CA GLU A 78 -3.88 27.35 -1.33
C GLU A 78 -3.38 26.30 -2.35
N LEU A 79 -2.29 25.60 -2.06
CA LEU A 79 -1.77 24.49 -2.87
C LEU A 79 -2.78 23.33 -2.97
N GLN A 80 -3.44 22.95 -1.87
CA GLN A 80 -4.51 21.94 -1.89
C GLN A 80 -5.70 22.37 -2.77
N GLY A 81 -6.06 23.65 -2.76
CA GLY A 81 -7.10 24.22 -3.63
C GLY A 81 -6.72 24.24 -5.11
N GLN A 82 -5.45 24.57 -5.42
CA GLN A 82 -4.93 24.51 -6.79
C GLN A 82 -4.90 23.06 -7.31
N LEU A 83 -4.43 22.10 -6.50
CA LEU A 83 -4.42 20.68 -6.85
C LEU A 83 -5.83 20.11 -7.03
N SER A 84 -6.80 20.50 -6.20
CA SER A 84 -8.20 20.03 -6.36
C SER A 84 -8.87 20.60 -7.62
N ALA A 85 -8.54 21.84 -8.02
CA ALA A 85 -9.01 22.42 -9.28
C ALA A 85 -8.45 21.73 -10.53
N LEU A 86 -7.24 21.17 -10.46
CA LEU A 86 -6.59 20.42 -11.55
C LEU A 86 -7.05 18.95 -11.64
N ARG A 87 -7.76 18.42 -10.64
CA ARG A 87 -8.22 17.03 -10.65
C ARG A 87 -9.27 16.76 -11.74
N PRO A 88 -9.29 15.56 -12.34
CA PRO A 88 -10.41 15.11 -13.15
C PRO A 88 -11.72 15.13 -12.35
N ARG A 89 -12.79 15.68 -12.94
CA ARG A 89 -14.12 15.75 -12.30
C ARG A 89 -14.85 14.41 -12.19
N GLY A 90 -14.41 13.40 -12.95
CA GLY A 90 -14.99 12.05 -12.96
C GLY A 90 -14.19 11.05 -12.12
N SER A 91 -14.52 9.75 -12.25
CA SER A 91 -13.60 8.69 -11.85
C SER A 91 -12.31 8.78 -12.67
N TYR A 92 -11.16 8.49 -12.04
CA TYR A 92 -9.86 8.35 -12.69
C TYR A 92 -9.05 7.24 -12.03
N VAL A 93 -8.18 6.59 -12.81
CA VAL A 93 -7.28 5.53 -12.32
C VAL A 93 -5.90 6.13 -12.10
N VAL A 94 -5.19 5.67 -11.08
CA VAL A 94 -3.80 6.00 -10.81
C VAL A 94 -3.02 4.71 -10.63
N VAL A 95 -1.90 4.56 -11.32
CA VAL A 95 -0.94 3.45 -11.16
C VAL A 95 0.37 4.06 -10.65
N ASP A 96 0.84 3.52 -9.54
CA ASP A 96 2.11 3.85 -8.89
C ASP A 96 3.06 2.68 -9.16
N ARG A 97 4.03 2.88 -10.06
CA ARG A 97 4.94 1.82 -10.52
C ARG A 97 5.92 1.41 -9.43
N GLU A 98 6.46 2.37 -8.69
CA GLU A 98 7.47 2.19 -7.65
C GLU A 98 6.91 1.44 -6.44
N ASN A 99 5.72 1.80 -5.95
CA ASN A 99 5.04 1.08 -4.85
C ASN A 99 4.20 -0.11 -5.33
N ASN A 100 4.09 -0.32 -6.64
CA ASN A 100 3.26 -1.37 -7.26
C ASN A 100 1.81 -1.33 -6.75
N ARG A 101 1.18 -0.15 -6.78
CA ARG A 101 -0.21 0.08 -6.37
C ARG A 101 -1.07 0.57 -7.53
N ILE A 102 -2.36 0.27 -7.46
CA ILE A 102 -3.38 0.84 -8.33
C ILE A 102 -4.53 1.40 -7.50
N TYR A 103 -5.01 2.58 -7.89
CA TYR A 103 -6.08 3.30 -7.23
C TYR A 103 -7.18 3.65 -8.22
N LEU A 104 -8.44 3.42 -7.84
CA LEU A 104 -9.58 4.11 -8.45
C LEU A 104 -9.92 5.30 -7.57
N ARG A 105 -9.99 6.50 -8.14
CA ARG A 105 -10.27 7.74 -7.40
C ARG A 105 -11.42 8.52 -8.02
N ARG A 106 -12.11 9.31 -7.21
CA ARG A 106 -13.14 10.27 -7.63
C ARG A 106 -13.06 11.49 -6.74
N GLY A 107 -12.57 12.61 -7.29
CA GLY A 107 -12.18 13.77 -6.47
C GLY A 107 -11.11 13.38 -5.44
N ASP A 108 -11.37 13.65 -4.17
CA ASP A 108 -10.48 13.26 -3.07
C ASP A 108 -10.64 11.80 -2.62
N SER A 109 -11.83 11.20 -2.83
CA SER A 109 -12.13 9.82 -2.42
C SER A 109 -11.31 8.79 -3.19
N VAL A 110 -10.80 7.81 -2.45
CA VAL A 110 -10.22 6.58 -2.99
C VAL A 110 -11.29 5.50 -2.91
N LEU A 111 -11.70 4.96 -4.06
CA LEU A 111 -12.76 3.96 -4.20
C LEU A 111 -12.19 2.53 -4.23
N VAL A 112 -10.98 2.38 -4.79
CA VAL A 112 -10.18 1.15 -4.78
C VAL A 112 -8.74 1.55 -4.43
N ASP A 113 -8.10 0.77 -3.58
CA ASP A 113 -6.66 0.81 -3.30
C ASP A 113 -6.16 -0.63 -3.21
N ALA A 114 -5.35 -1.05 -4.19
CA ALA A 114 -4.95 -2.44 -4.35
C ALA A 114 -3.49 -2.58 -4.80
N ALA A 115 -2.92 -3.76 -4.54
CA ALA A 115 -1.65 -4.15 -5.12
C ALA A 115 -1.81 -4.45 -6.62
N ALA A 116 -0.84 -4.02 -7.41
CA ALA A 116 -0.70 -4.30 -8.84
C ALA A 116 0.68 -4.92 -9.12
N SER A 117 0.90 -5.46 -10.32
CA SER A 117 2.25 -5.73 -10.82
C SER A 117 2.51 -4.87 -12.05
N THR A 118 3.66 -4.18 -12.07
CA THR A 118 4.09 -3.36 -13.20
C THR A 118 5.26 -3.99 -13.96
N GLY A 119 5.72 -3.30 -15.00
CA GLY A 119 6.86 -3.69 -15.83
C GLY A 119 8.11 -3.94 -14.99
N SER A 120 8.84 -4.99 -15.32
CA SER A 120 10.08 -5.39 -14.64
C SER A 120 11.30 -4.51 -14.95
N GLY A 121 11.23 -3.67 -16.01
CA GLY A 121 12.38 -2.93 -16.55
C GLY A 121 13.45 -3.82 -17.19
N ALA A 122 13.21 -5.13 -17.30
CA ALA A 122 14.14 -6.06 -17.93
C ALA A 122 14.24 -5.80 -19.45
N ILE A 123 15.42 -6.08 -20.01
CA ILE A 123 15.69 -5.90 -21.44
C ILE A 123 15.89 -7.28 -22.08
N LEU A 124 14.99 -7.67 -22.98
CA LEU A 124 15.18 -8.84 -23.84
C LEU A 124 15.88 -8.41 -25.13
N ARG A 125 16.92 -9.15 -25.55
CA ARG A 125 17.63 -8.93 -26.81
C ARG A 125 17.59 -10.20 -27.65
N GLU A 126 17.18 -10.07 -28.90
CA GLU A 126 17.16 -11.15 -29.87
C GLU A 126 18.59 -11.47 -30.34
N THR A 127 19.05 -12.70 -30.10
CA THR A 127 20.41 -13.15 -30.42
C THR A 127 20.52 -13.87 -31.77
N SER A 128 19.40 -14.37 -32.31
CA SER A 128 19.34 -15.32 -33.42
C SER A 128 18.91 -14.71 -34.77
N GLY A 129 18.90 -13.38 -34.91
CA GLY A 129 18.42 -12.73 -36.13
C GLY A 129 18.56 -11.22 -36.16
N GLN A 130 17.42 -10.51 -36.15
CA GLN A 130 17.31 -9.08 -36.51
C GLN A 130 17.83 -8.11 -35.43
N GLN A 131 18.48 -8.59 -34.37
CA GLN A 131 19.01 -7.80 -33.25
C GLN A 131 17.97 -6.89 -32.58
N ARG A 132 16.69 -7.31 -32.58
CA ARG A 132 15.61 -6.59 -31.91
C ARG A 132 15.82 -6.55 -30.39
N SER A 133 15.35 -5.49 -29.76
CA SER A 133 15.44 -5.30 -28.31
C SER A 133 14.10 -4.80 -27.78
N TRP A 134 13.64 -5.37 -26.67
CA TRP A 134 12.44 -4.94 -25.95
C TRP A 134 12.83 -4.54 -24.53
N THR A 135 12.28 -3.43 -24.04
CA THR A 135 12.39 -3.01 -22.64
C THR A 135 11.01 -3.17 -22.00
N PHE A 136 10.96 -3.90 -20.89
CA PHE A 136 9.71 -4.31 -20.24
C PHE A 136 9.26 -3.33 -19.16
N ASP A 137 9.09 -2.06 -19.54
CA ASP A 137 8.59 -1.00 -18.68
C ASP A 137 7.07 -0.82 -18.80
N THR A 138 6.42 -0.45 -17.68
CA THR A 138 5.09 0.18 -17.77
C THR A 138 5.29 1.65 -18.14
N PRO A 139 4.62 2.17 -19.17
CA PRO A 139 4.86 3.52 -19.68
C PRO A 139 4.31 4.57 -18.70
N GLN A 140 5.04 5.66 -18.52
CA GLN A 140 4.63 6.80 -17.69
C GLN A 140 3.80 7.81 -18.50
N GLY A 141 2.92 8.54 -17.82
CA GLY A 141 2.13 9.62 -18.39
C GLY A 141 0.63 9.50 -18.14
N ARG A 142 -0.15 10.06 -19.07
CA ARG A 142 -1.62 10.10 -19.00
C ARG A 142 -2.21 9.37 -20.20
N PHE A 143 -2.96 8.31 -19.94
CA PHE A 143 -3.59 7.44 -20.94
C PHE A 143 -5.10 7.48 -20.79
N PRO A 144 -5.90 7.53 -21.86
CA PRO A 144 -7.32 7.20 -21.78
C PRO A 144 -7.50 5.67 -21.78
N ILE A 145 -8.53 5.15 -21.10
CA ILE A 145 -9.04 3.80 -21.40
C ILE A 145 -9.64 3.83 -22.81
N LEU A 146 -9.03 3.10 -23.75
CA LEU A 146 -9.46 3.05 -25.15
C LEU A 146 -10.60 2.04 -25.36
N ALA A 147 -10.51 0.89 -24.70
CA ALA A 147 -11.49 -0.18 -24.78
C ALA A 147 -11.51 -1.02 -23.50
N GLU A 148 -12.62 -1.70 -23.27
CA GLU A 148 -12.77 -2.72 -22.24
C GLU A 148 -13.12 -4.05 -22.92
N ARG A 149 -12.54 -5.14 -22.45
CA ARG A 149 -12.80 -6.50 -22.96
C ARG A 149 -13.02 -7.46 -21.80
N GLY A 150 -14.19 -8.10 -21.76
CA GLY A 150 -14.45 -9.26 -20.92
C GLY A 150 -13.93 -10.55 -21.54
N ASN A 151 -13.42 -11.47 -20.71
CA ASN A 151 -12.72 -12.71 -21.09
C ASN A 151 -11.73 -12.54 -22.27
N PRO A 152 -10.79 -11.59 -22.18
CA PRO A 152 -9.89 -11.25 -23.29
C PRO A 152 -8.92 -12.38 -23.62
N VAL A 153 -8.74 -12.62 -24.93
CA VAL A 153 -7.72 -13.54 -25.46
C VAL A 153 -6.44 -12.75 -25.72
N TRP A 154 -5.33 -13.19 -25.14
CA TRP A 154 -4.03 -12.59 -25.43
C TRP A 154 -3.52 -13.08 -26.78
N THR A 155 -3.07 -12.18 -27.63
CA THR A 155 -2.31 -12.54 -28.84
C THR A 155 -0.84 -12.33 -28.53
N LYS A 156 -0.10 -13.43 -28.36
CA LYS A 156 1.32 -13.42 -27.98
C LYS A 156 2.17 -12.65 -29.02
N PRO A 157 2.91 -11.60 -28.60
CA PRO A 157 3.90 -10.94 -29.45
C PRO A 157 5.15 -11.80 -29.60
N ASP A 158 6.01 -11.46 -30.57
CA ASP A 158 7.22 -12.23 -30.90
C ASP A 158 8.13 -12.49 -29.70
N TRP A 159 8.29 -11.48 -28.82
CA TRP A 159 9.16 -11.58 -27.64
C TRP A 159 8.75 -12.72 -26.70
N ALA A 160 7.46 -13.10 -26.66
CA ALA A 160 6.96 -14.14 -25.77
C ALA A 160 7.42 -15.55 -26.18
N PHE A 161 7.65 -15.76 -27.48
CA PHE A 161 8.22 -17.01 -28.00
C PHE A 161 9.74 -17.02 -27.84
N LEU A 162 10.39 -15.90 -28.13
CA LEU A 162 11.84 -15.75 -27.96
C LEU A 162 12.29 -15.93 -26.50
N GLU A 163 11.53 -15.40 -25.54
CA GLU A 163 11.77 -15.60 -24.09
C GLU A 163 11.60 -17.06 -23.68
N ALA A 164 10.65 -17.79 -24.27
CA ALA A 164 10.42 -19.22 -24.03
C ALA A 164 11.43 -20.14 -24.76
N GLY A 165 12.26 -19.60 -25.66
CA GLY A 165 13.11 -20.41 -26.56
C GLY A 165 12.34 -21.14 -27.66
N GLU A 166 11.10 -20.70 -27.95
CA GLU A 166 10.21 -21.28 -28.95
C GLU A 166 10.36 -20.57 -30.31
N ALA A 167 10.05 -21.28 -31.40
CA ALA A 167 9.97 -20.68 -32.73
C ALA A 167 8.75 -19.75 -32.82
N ILE A 168 8.91 -18.56 -33.40
CA ILE A 168 7.82 -17.60 -33.60
C ILE A 168 6.80 -18.16 -34.60
N PRO A 169 5.52 -18.35 -34.25
CA PRO A 169 4.53 -18.90 -35.16
C PRO A 169 4.11 -17.90 -36.25
N GLU A 170 4.00 -18.40 -37.49
CA GLU A 170 3.47 -17.65 -38.64
C GLU A 170 1.95 -17.41 -38.51
N ARG A 171 1.19 -18.36 -37.96
CA ARG A 171 -0.27 -18.25 -37.86
C ARG A 171 -0.69 -17.54 -36.59
N LEU A 172 -1.51 -16.49 -36.73
CA LEU A 172 -2.09 -15.76 -35.59
C LEU A 172 -2.93 -16.63 -34.64
N SER A 173 -3.48 -17.76 -35.11
CA SER A 173 -4.19 -18.72 -34.27
C SER A 173 -3.30 -19.39 -33.22
N GLU A 174 -2.05 -19.68 -33.59
CA GLU A 174 -1.04 -20.34 -32.72
C GLU A 174 -0.48 -19.37 -31.66
N ARG A 175 -0.75 -18.07 -31.82
CA ARG A 175 -0.40 -17.01 -30.85
C ARG A 175 -1.46 -16.77 -29.79
N LYS A 176 -2.64 -17.40 -29.86
CA LYS A 176 -3.75 -17.13 -28.95
C LYS A 176 -3.56 -17.85 -27.62
N ASP A 177 -3.55 -17.09 -26.54
CA ASP A 177 -3.50 -17.58 -25.17
C ASP A 177 -4.75 -17.13 -24.39
N TYR A 178 -5.40 -18.07 -23.72
CA TYR A 178 -6.74 -17.91 -23.16
C TYR A 178 -6.67 -17.92 -21.63
N GLY A 179 -7.28 -16.91 -20.99
CA GLY A 179 -7.35 -16.81 -19.53
C GLY A 179 -6.12 -16.20 -18.84
N SER A 180 -4.96 -16.11 -19.49
CA SER A 180 -3.75 -15.46 -18.94
C SER A 180 -3.95 -13.98 -18.56
N LEU A 181 -4.89 -13.29 -19.21
CA LEU A 181 -5.29 -11.91 -18.90
C LEU A 181 -6.40 -11.81 -17.84
N GLY A 182 -6.87 -12.93 -17.29
CA GLY A 182 -8.00 -12.97 -16.36
C GLY A 182 -9.34 -12.63 -17.00
N GLU A 183 -10.24 -12.10 -16.18
CA GLU A 183 -11.66 -11.86 -16.53
C GLU A 183 -11.88 -10.59 -17.37
N PHE A 184 -11.03 -9.56 -17.19
CA PHE A 184 -11.15 -8.27 -17.86
C PHE A 184 -9.78 -7.73 -18.29
N ALA A 185 -9.77 -6.94 -19.37
CA ALA A 185 -8.66 -6.07 -19.73
C ALA A 185 -9.16 -4.70 -20.20
N LEU A 186 -8.54 -3.64 -19.68
CA LEU A 186 -8.70 -2.25 -20.07
C LEU A 186 -7.51 -1.89 -20.96
N ASP A 187 -7.78 -1.54 -22.21
CA ASP A 187 -6.76 -1.20 -23.21
C ASP A 187 -6.33 0.27 -23.05
N LEU A 188 -5.02 0.51 -23.00
CA LEU A 188 -4.41 1.85 -22.86
C LEU A 188 -3.73 2.34 -24.15
N GLY A 189 -3.66 1.50 -25.18
CA GLY A 189 -2.89 1.74 -26.40
C GLY A 189 -1.52 1.05 -26.39
N ASP A 190 -0.90 0.95 -27.58
CA ASP A 190 0.44 0.41 -27.82
C ASP A 190 0.73 -0.98 -27.22
N GLY A 191 -0.33 -1.78 -27.01
CA GLY A 191 -0.26 -3.12 -26.41
C GLY A 191 -0.25 -3.14 -24.87
N TYR A 192 -0.30 -1.98 -24.22
CA TYR A 192 -0.40 -1.87 -22.77
C TYR A 192 -1.85 -1.98 -22.29
N MET A 193 -2.06 -2.76 -21.23
CA MET A 193 -3.37 -3.00 -20.64
C MET A 193 -3.30 -3.00 -19.12
N ILE A 194 -4.40 -2.62 -18.46
CA ILE A 194 -4.69 -2.99 -17.07
C ILE A 194 -5.56 -4.24 -17.13
N HIS A 195 -5.09 -5.36 -16.60
CA HIS A 195 -5.78 -6.65 -16.76
C HIS A 195 -5.65 -7.57 -15.55
N GLY A 196 -6.45 -8.64 -15.52
CA GLY A 196 -6.45 -9.63 -14.45
C GLY A 196 -5.26 -10.57 -14.51
N THR A 197 -5.08 -11.43 -13.51
CA THR A 197 -4.03 -12.45 -13.55
C THR A 197 -4.47 -13.74 -12.87
N LEU A 198 -3.97 -14.87 -13.36
CA LEU A 198 -4.08 -16.16 -12.67
C LEU A 198 -3.05 -16.28 -11.52
N TYR A 199 -2.04 -15.40 -11.49
CA TYR A 199 -0.88 -15.47 -10.59
C TYR A 199 -0.88 -14.34 -9.55
N GLU A 200 -1.98 -14.19 -8.81
CA GLU A 200 -2.16 -13.10 -7.83
C GLU A 200 -1.08 -13.04 -6.73
N ARG A 201 -0.36 -14.16 -6.48
CA ARG A 201 0.79 -14.22 -5.56
C ARG A 201 1.96 -13.30 -5.94
N LEU A 202 1.97 -12.77 -7.17
CA LEU A 202 3.01 -11.86 -7.68
C LEU A 202 2.57 -10.39 -7.68
N LEU A 203 1.35 -10.06 -7.22
CA LEU A 203 0.90 -8.68 -7.05
C LEU A 203 1.76 -7.96 -5.99
N GLY A 204 1.96 -6.66 -6.17
CA GLY A 204 2.89 -5.85 -5.38
C GLY A 204 4.35 -5.97 -5.83
N ARG A 205 4.61 -6.41 -7.07
CA ARG A 205 5.97 -6.61 -7.62
C ARG A 205 6.07 -6.24 -9.09
N SER A 206 7.19 -5.63 -9.48
CA SER A 206 7.54 -5.32 -10.86
C SER A 206 8.03 -6.58 -11.59
N VAL A 207 7.11 -7.32 -12.23
CA VAL A 207 7.35 -8.65 -12.82
C VAL A 207 6.69 -8.85 -14.19
N THR A 208 6.12 -7.80 -14.79
CA THR A 208 5.43 -7.91 -16.07
C THR A 208 6.31 -7.45 -17.23
N HIS A 209 5.81 -7.69 -18.43
CA HIS A 209 6.36 -7.20 -19.68
C HIS A 209 5.90 -5.78 -20.05
N GLY A 210 5.32 -5.04 -19.08
CA GLY A 210 4.89 -3.65 -19.19
C GLY A 210 3.40 -3.41 -18.88
N CYS A 211 2.54 -4.40 -19.06
CA CYS A 211 1.13 -4.33 -18.65
C CYS A 211 0.96 -4.26 -17.12
N VAL A 212 -0.16 -3.71 -16.65
CA VAL A 212 -0.50 -3.62 -15.22
C VAL A 212 -1.40 -4.79 -14.84
N ARG A 213 -0.88 -5.74 -14.06
CA ARG A 213 -1.69 -6.87 -13.53
C ARG A 213 -2.37 -6.45 -12.24
N VAL A 214 -3.64 -6.82 -12.07
CA VAL A 214 -4.48 -6.48 -10.90
C VAL A 214 -5.19 -7.74 -10.41
N GLY A 215 -5.40 -7.84 -9.09
CA GLY A 215 -6.22 -8.92 -8.49
C GLY A 215 -7.69 -8.80 -8.88
N ARG A 216 -8.39 -9.95 -8.93
CA ARG A 216 -9.75 -10.08 -9.50
C ARG A 216 -10.74 -9.07 -8.94
N ASP A 217 -10.87 -8.99 -7.63
CA ASP A 217 -11.92 -8.18 -6.99
C ASP A 217 -11.66 -6.67 -7.16
N ALA A 218 -10.39 -6.25 -7.09
CA ALA A 218 -9.98 -4.88 -7.36
C ALA A 218 -10.20 -4.51 -8.83
N LEU A 219 -9.92 -5.42 -9.77
CA LEU A 219 -10.14 -5.18 -11.20
C LEU A 219 -11.63 -5.03 -11.53
N ARG A 220 -12.50 -5.87 -10.95
CA ARG A 220 -13.96 -5.74 -11.08
C ARG A 220 -14.44 -4.36 -10.63
N ALA A 221 -14.02 -3.93 -9.43
CA ALA A 221 -14.37 -2.61 -8.90
C ALA A 221 -13.80 -1.44 -9.74
N ILE A 222 -12.66 -1.62 -10.41
CA ILE A 222 -12.12 -0.65 -11.37
C ILE A 222 -12.97 -0.62 -12.66
N VAL A 223 -13.33 -1.78 -13.22
CA VAL A 223 -14.21 -1.89 -14.39
C VAL A 223 -15.55 -1.19 -14.11
N ASP A 224 -16.27 -1.58 -13.05
CA ASP A 224 -17.54 -0.98 -12.62
C ASP A 224 -17.45 0.53 -12.36
N GLY A 225 -16.26 1.00 -11.94
CA GLY A 225 -15.98 2.39 -11.60
C GLY A 225 -15.50 3.27 -12.75
N THR A 226 -15.24 2.70 -13.93
CA THR A 226 -14.64 3.39 -15.09
C THR A 226 -15.48 3.21 -16.38
N ARG A 227 -14.99 3.77 -17.49
CA ARG A 227 -15.56 3.66 -18.84
C ARG A 227 -14.51 4.06 -19.87
N VAL A 228 -14.78 3.79 -21.15
CA VAL A 228 -13.97 4.34 -22.26
C VAL A 228 -13.84 5.87 -22.13
N GLY A 229 -12.61 6.37 -22.29
CA GLY A 229 -12.24 7.76 -22.07
C GLY A 229 -11.95 8.17 -20.62
N THR A 230 -12.14 7.28 -19.63
CA THR A 230 -11.66 7.54 -18.26
C THR A 230 -10.13 7.71 -18.27
N PRO A 231 -9.58 8.77 -17.65
CA PRO A 231 -8.14 8.95 -17.59
C PRO A 231 -7.48 8.02 -16.58
N VAL A 232 -6.38 7.42 -17.01
CA VAL A 232 -5.40 6.66 -16.25
C VAL A 232 -4.14 7.50 -16.17
N PHE A 233 -3.62 7.69 -14.96
CA PHE A 233 -2.32 8.32 -14.72
C PHE A 233 -1.35 7.25 -14.26
N ILE A 234 -0.21 7.17 -14.91
CA ILE A 234 0.87 6.24 -14.54
C ILE A 234 2.10 7.07 -14.25
N PHE A 235 2.68 6.89 -13.07
CA PHE A 235 3.99 7.40 -12.71
C PHE A 235 4.87 6.22 -12.26
#